data_AF-A0A960P7S8-F1
#
_entry.id   AF-A0A960P7S8-F1
#
_cell.length_a   1.000
_cell.length_b   1.000
_cell.length_c   1.000
_cell.angle_alpha   90.00
_cell.angle_beta   90.00
_cell.angle_gamma   90.00
#
_symmetry.space_group_name_H-M   'P 1'
#
loop_
_entity.id
_entity.type
_entity.pdbx_description
1 polymer ?
#
loop_
_entity_poly.entity_id
_entity_poly.type
_entity_poly.pdbx_seq_one_letter_code
_entity_poly.pdbx_strand_id
1 'polypeptide(L)'
;MTARHTARRLATLGLAAALVASLVACGSDGDDVAESGDPATTAPVDAQTVTVFAASSLTDAFTEIGEGFEAANPGTTVELSFGASSDLVDSITSGEALGTADVFASADESNMDKLVEAGDEGAEPQVFARNQAEIAVPAGNPAGITGIEDFAEADLFLGVCAPEVPCGAYARAVFDNAGVTPSIDSEEAKVTDVVAKVASGELDGGIVYVTDVTADDDDVDGVEIPEEFNVDATYPIATVAEAPSADGATAFVDYVLSDAGQAVLADHGFLPPS
;
A
#
# COMPACT_ATOMS: atom_id res chain seq x y z
N MET A 1 -27.41 43.33 21.74
CA MET A 1 -28.34 43.71 22.83
C MET A 1 -29.74 43.22 22.49
N THR A 2 -30.09 42.01 22.93
CA THR A 2 -31.45 41.58 23.32
C THR A 2 -31.29 40.20 23.95
N ALA A 3 -31.96 40.00 25.08
CA ALA A 3 -31.64 38.99 26.07
C ALA A 3 -32.72 37.90 26.12
N ARG A 4 -32.43 36.85 26.92
CA ARG A 4 -33.37 35.95 27.62
C ARG A 4 -34.03 34.86 26.75
N HIS A 5 -34.31 33.63 27.18
CA HIS A 5 -34.50 33.05 28.52
C HIS A 5 -34.60 31.50 28.40
N THR A 6 -34.02 30.74 29.35
CA THR A 6 -34.53 29.47 29.98
C THR A 6 -34.93 28.27 29.09
N ALA A 7 -34.66 26.99 29.41
CA ALA A 7 -34.77 26.32 30.69
C ALA A 7 -34.08 24.93 30.71
N ARG A 8 -33.62 24.56 31.90
CA ARG A 8 -33.25 23.20 32.36
C ARG A 8 -34.37 22.19 32.13
N ARG A 9 -34.00 20.95 31.78
CA ARG A 9 -34.72 19.75 32.22
C ARG A 9 -33.73 18.71 32.75
N LEU A 10 -33.81 18.51 34.07
CA LEU A 10 -33.34 17.31 34.77
C LEU A 10 -34.39 16.21 34.56
N ALA A 11 -33.94 14.97 34.35
CA ALA A 11 -34.66 13.78 34.78
C ALA A 11 -33.66 12.69 35.17
N THR A 12 -33.73 12.31 36.43
CA THR A 12 -32.96 11.31 37.17
C THR A 12 -33.79 10.04 37.39
N LEU A 13 -33.11 8.99 37.89
CA LEU A 13 -33.59 7.68 38.42
C LEU A 13 -33.92 6.64 37.36
N GLY A 14 -33.57 5.36 37.49
CA GLY A 14 -33.04 4.47 38.54
C GLY A 14 -33.07 3.05 37.89
N LEU A 15 -32.59 1.92 38.40
CA LEU A 15 -32.32 1.41 39.74
C LEU A 15 -31.60 0.05 39.54
N ALA A 16 -30.81 -0.34 40.53
CA ALA A 16 -30.00 -1.55 40.64
C ALA A 16 -30.77 -2.88 40.61
N ALA A 17 -30.06 -3.97 40.30
CA ALA A 17 -30.25 -5.28 40.94
C ALA A 17 -28.96 -6.11 40.89
N ALA A 18 -28.44 -6.41 42.08
CA ALA A 18 -27.37 -7.36 42.36
C ALA A 18 -27.97 -8.76 42.60
N LEU A 19 -27.29 -9.85 42.23
CA LEU A 19 -27.46 -11.16 42.90
C LEU A 19 -26.25 -12.07 42.60
N VAL A 20 -25.35 -12.28 43.56
CA VAL A 20 -25.25 -13.39 44.55
C VAL A 20 -24.27 -14.48 44.08
N ALA A 21 -23.11 -14.51 44.75
CA ALA A 21 -22.19 -15.62 44.79
C ALA A 21 -22.71 -16.71 45.73
N SER A 22 -22.70 -17.97 45.29
CA SER A 22 -22.86 -19.13 46.16
C SER A 22 -21.62 -20.02 46.06
N LEU A 23 -20.82 -19.98 47.12
CA LEU A 23 -19.87 -21.03 47.48
C LEU A 23 -20.63 -22.32 47.76
N VAL A 24 -20.21 -23.42 47.13
CA VAL A 24 -20.51 -24.78 47.59
C VAL A 24 -19.19 -25.47 47.86
N ALA A 25 -19.00 -25.84 49.12
CA ALA A 25 -17.96 -26.71 49.63
C ALA A 25 -18.58 -28.08 50.01
N CYS A 26 -17.68 -29.05 50.26
CA CYS A 26 -17.86 -30.48 50.59
C CYS A 26 -17.76 -31.41 49.36
N GLY A 27 -16.97 -32.50 49.35
CA GLY A 27 -16.08 -33.11 50.34
C GLY A 27 -15.57 -34.49 49.85
N SER A 28 -14.38 -34.85 50.34
CA SER A 28 -13.82 -36.19 50.65
C SER A 28 -13.67 -37.34 49.63
N ASP A 29 -12.47 -37.96 49.72
CA ASP A 29 -12.05 -39.34 49.43
C ASP A 29 -11.67 -39.77 47.99
N GLY A 30 -10.36 -39.97 47.80
CA GLY A 30 -9.80 -41.30 47.48
C GLY A 30 -9.68 -41.75 46.01
N ASP A 31 -8.43 -41.70 45.53
CA ASP A 31 -7.77 -42.60 44.56
C ASP A 31 -8.07 -42.56 43.03
N ASP A 32 -6.95 -42.73 42.33
CA ASP A 32 -6.72 -43.12 40.93
C ASP A 32 -6.89 -42.11 39.78
N VAL A 33 -5.69 -41.70 39.31
CA VAL A 33 -5.41 -40.95 38.08
C VAL A 33 -5.62 -41.87 36.87
N ALA A 34 -6.60 -41.53 36.04
CA ALA A 34 -6.69 -41.99 34.66
C ALA A 34 -7.23 -40.84 33.80
N GLU A 35 -6.32 -39.93 33.42
CA GLU A 35 -6.59 -38.80 32.54
C GLU A 35 -6.89 -39.34 31.14
N SER A 36 -8.18 -39.43 30.82
CA SER A 36 -8.66 -39.60 29.45
C SER A 36 -8.63 -38.22 28.82
N GLY A 37 -7.67 -37.99 27.92
CA GLY A 37 -7.51 -36.72 27.22
C GLY A 37 -8.70 -36.44 26.31
N ASP A 38 -9.55 -35.50 26.72
CA ASP A 38 -10.43 -34.76 25.83
C ASP A 38 -9.54 -34.03 24.79
N PRO A 39 -9.97 -33.89 23.52
CA PRO A 39 -9.19 -33.14 22.55
C PRO A 39 -9.07 -31.72 23.06
N ALA A 40 -7.83 -31.22 23.15
CA ALA A 40 -7.55 -29.84 23.45
C ALA A 40 -8.40 -28.99 22.50
N THR A 41 -9.40 -28.30 23.06
CA THR A 41 -10.00 -27.15 22.40
C THR A 41 -8.86 -26.18 22.26
N THR A 42 -8.31 -26.08 21.04
CA THR A 42 -7.46 -24.97 20.64
C THR A 42 -8.21 -23.72 21.01
N ALA A 43 -7.67 -22.95 21.96
CA ALA A 43 -8.11 -21.58 22.15
C ALA A 43 -8.11 -20.89 20.78
N PRO A 44 -9.04 -19.96 20.51
CA PRO A 44 -8.98 -19.18 19.28
C PRO A 44 -7.57 -18.61 19.17
N VAL A 45 -6.86 -18.94 18.09
CA VAL A 45 -5.76 -18.09 17.65
C VAL A 45 -6.41 -16.72 17.44
N ASP A 46 -5.99 -15.72 18.22
CA ASP A 46 -6.41 -14.35 17.93
C ASP A 46 -6.02 -14.11 16.48
N ALA A 47 -7.03 -13.86 15.63
CA ALA A 47 -6.79 -13.62 14.22
C ALA A 47 -5.82 -12.44 14.12
N GLN A 48 -4.61 -12.70 13.62
CA GLN A 48 -3.59 -11.67 13.51
C GLN A 48 -3.87 -10.91 12.22
N THR A 49 -4.40 -9.70 12.33
CA THR A 49 -4.49 -8.79 11.19
C THR A 49 -3.15 -8.11 10.98
N VAL A 50 -2.62 -8.15 9.77
CA VAL A 50 -1.44 -7.41 9.32
C VAL A 50 -1.91 -6.31 8.36
N THR A 51 -1.78 -5.06 8.78
CA THR A 51 -2.19 -3.89 8.00
C THR A 51 -1.00 -3.37 7.19
N VAL A 52 -1.09 -3.46 5.86
CA VAL A 52 0.00 -3.10 4.95
C VAL A 52 -0.38 -1.84 4.19
N PHE A 53 0.40 -0.78 4.39
CA PHE A 53 0.28 0.46 3.62
C PHE A 53 1.24 0.37 2.44
N ALA A 54 0.69 0.28 1.23
CA ALA A 54 1.46 0.03 0.02
C ALA A 54 1.19 1.07 -1.06
N ALA A 55 2.22 1.44 -1.82
CA ALA A 55 2.10 2.30 -2.98
C ALA A 55 1.04 1.78 -3.97
N SER A 56 0.34 2.68 -4.67
CA SER A 56 -0.75 2.30 -5.59
C SER A 56 -0.28 1.44 -6.78
N SER A 57 0.97 1.58 -7.23
CA SER A 57 1.55 0.72 -8.26
C SER A 57 1.74 -0.74 -7.81
N LEU A 58 1.64 -1.02 -6.50
CA LEU A 58 1.75 -2.36 -5.95
C LEU A 58 0.41 -3.09 -5.87
N THR A 59 -0.71 -2.48 -6.27
CA THR A 59 -2.06 -2.99 -5.96
C THR A 59 -2.27 -4.46 -6.35
N ASP A 60 -1.98 -4.83 -7.60
CA ASP A 60 -2.27 -6.19 -8.06
C ASP A 60 -1.29 -7.20 -7.47
N ALA A 61 0.01 -6.88 -7.49
CA ALA A 61 1.05 -7.73 -6.92
C ALA A 61 0.86 -7.95 -5.41
N PHE A 62 0.54 -6.90 -4.63
CA PHE A 62 0.34 -7.03 -3.19
C PHE A 62 -0.99 -7.68 -2.82
N THR A 63 -2.00 -7.60 -3.68
CA THR A 63 -3.24 -8.38 -3.51
C THR A 63 -2.93 -9.87 -3.60
N GLU A 64 -2.20 -10.30 -4.64
CA GLU A 64 -1.81 -11.70 -4.80
C GLU A 64 -0.82 -12.18 -3.72
N ILE A 65 0.16 -11.34 -3.36
CA ILE A 65 1.07 -11.62 -2.23
C ILE A 65 0.29 -11.77 -0.92
N GLY A 66 -0.69 -10.90 -0.66
CA GLY A 66 -1.55 -10.97 0.53
C GLY A 66 -2.26 -12.32 0.61
N GLU A 67 -2.93 -12.73 -0.47
CA GLU A 67 -3.60 -14.03 -0.55
C GLU A 67 -2.64 -15.21 -0.34
N GLY A 68 -1.45 -15.16 -0.96
CA GLY A 68 -0.41 -16.16 -0.80
C GLY A 68 0.12 -16.24 0.65
N PHE A 69 0.32 -15.09 1.29
CA PHE A 69 0.76 -15.01 2.67
C PHE A 69 -0.29 -15.57 3.65
N GLU A 70 -1.57 -15.23 3.46
CA GLU A 70 -2.66 -15.80 4.27
C GLU A 70 -2.75 -17.32 4.11
N ALA A 71 -2.59 -17.83 2.88
CA ALA A 71 -2.57 -19.27 2.63
C ALA A 71 -1.39 -19.99 3.30
N ALA A 72 -0.23 -19.32 3.37
CA ALA A 72 0.96 -19.82 4.06
C ALA A 72 0.89 -19.69 5.60
N ASN A 73 0.05 -18.80 6.12
CA ASN A 73 -0.07 -18.48 7.55
C ASN A 73 -1.53 -18.57 8.03
N PRO A 74 -2.07 -19.79 8.26
CA PRO A 74 -3.46 -19.96 8.67
C PRO A 74 -3.78 -19.24 9.98
N GLY A 75 -4.84 -18.42 9.96
CA GLY A 75 -5.26 -17.60 11.11
C GLY A 75 -4.76 -16.16 11.07
N THR A 76 -4.06 -15.77 10.01
CA THR A 76 -3.67 -14.38 9.71
C THR A 76 -4.58 -13.80 8.63
N THR A 77 -4.88 -12.50 8.72
CA THR A 77 -5.56 -11.71 7.69
C THR A 77 -4.66 -10.56 7.27
N VAL A 78 -4.57 -10.27 5.98
CA VAL A 78 -3.86 -9.10 5.45
C VAL A 78 -4.87 -8.04 5.05
N GLU A 79 -4.75 -6.85 5.65
CA GLU A 79 -5.50 -5.67 5.26
C GLU A 79 -4.60 -4.73 4.45
N LEU A 80 -4.89 -4.61 3.15
CA LEU A 80 -4.11 -3.79 2.23
C LEU A 80 -4.74 -2.39 2.12
N SER A 81 -3.93 -1.36 2.35
CA SER A 81 -4.28 0.05 2.15
C SER A 81 -3.39 0.65 1.08
N PHE A 82 -3.99 0.93 -0.08
CA PHE A 82 -3.26 1.46 -1.24
C PHE A 82 -3.39 2.98 -1.38
N GLY A 83 -2.26 3.65 -1.61
CA GLY A 83 -2.21 5.11 -1.73
C GLY A 83 -0.95 5.62 -2.41
N ALA A 84 -0.83 6.94 -2.55
CA ALA A 84 0.45 7.54 -2.92
C ALA A 84 1.43 7.35 -1.74
N SER A 85 2.67 6.97 -2.01
CA SER A 85 3.67 6.73 -0.95
C SER A 85 3.86 7.94 -0.04
N SER A 86 3.74 9.16 -0.59
CA SER A 86 3.77 10.42 0.15
C SER A 86 2.63 10.52 1.16
N ASP A 87 1.39 10.26 0.74
CA ASP A 87 0.21 10.37 1.62
C ASP A 87 0.27 9.31 2.72
N LEU A 88 0.69 8.09 2.36
CA LEU A 88 0.83 6.98 3.29
C LEU A 88 1.89 7.28 4.35
N VAL A 89 3.10 7.70 3.97
CA VAL A 89 4.14 8.03 4.97
C VAL A 89 3.79 9.27 5.79
N ASP A 90 3.16 10.28 5.19
CA ASP A 90 2.71 11.46 5.93
C ASP A 90 1.65 11.06 6.98
N SER A 91 0.75 10.12 6.67
CA SER A 91 -0.23 9.60 7.63
C SER A 91 0.42 8.85 8.80
N ILE A 92 1.51 8.10 8.55
CA ILE A 92 2.26 7.39 9.58
C ILE A 92 3.00 8.40 10.46
N THR A 93 3.84 9.25 9.85
CA THR A 93 4.76 10.16 10.54
C THR A 93 4.07 11.34 11.23
N SER A 94 2.84 11.68 10.83
CA SER A 94 1.98 12.62 11.56
C SER A 94 1.25 11.99 12.77
N GLY A 95 1.37 10.67 12.94
CA GLY A 95 0.76 9.91 14.03
C GLY A 95 -0.69 9.47 13.78
N GLU A 96 -1.27 9.73 12.61
CA GLU A 96 -2.64 9.30 12.27
C GLU A 96 -2.71 7.77 12.10
N ALA A 97 -1.74 7.20 11.39
CA ALA A 97 -1.65 5.77 11.11
C ALA A 97 -0.59 5.05 11.97
N LEU A 98 0.14 5.76 12.83
CA LEU A 98 1.06 5.16 13.78
C LEU A 98 0.28 4.29 14.79
N GLY A 99 0.72 3.05 14.99
CA GLY A 99 -0.04 2.06 15.76
C GLY A 99 -1.28 1.51 15.05
N THR A 100 -1.42 1.75 13.73
CA THR A 100 -2.41 1.11 12.86
C THR A 100 -1.74 0.37 11.71
N ALA A 101 -0.77 1.01 11.04
CA ALA A 101 0.02 0.36 10.01
C ALA A 101 1.05 -0.59 10.64
N ASP A 102 1.18 -1.79 10.07
CA ASP A 102 2.19 -2.78 10.45
C ASP A 102 3.40 -2.75 9.51
N VAL A 103 3.13 -2.52 8.22
CA VAL A 103 4.13 -2.52 7.14
C VAL A 103 3.91 -1.30 6.24
N PHE A 104 5.00 -0.67 5.83
CA PHE A 104 5.00 0.37 4.79
C PHE A 104 5.85 -0.10 3.60
N ALA A 105 5.25 -0.11 2.40
CA ALA A 105 5.92 -0.41 1.13
C ALA A 105 5.81 0.82 0.21
N SER A 106 6.95 1.45 -0.06
CA SER A 106 7.05 2.69 -0.85
C SER A 106 7.41 2.42 -2.30
N ALA A 107 7.02 3.33 -3.20
CA ALA A 107 7.47 3.33 -4.61
C ALA A 107 8.77 4.10 -4.83
N ASP A 108 9.32 4.73 -3.79
CA ASP A 108 10.63 5.38 -3.82
C ASP A 108 11.35 5.35 -2.47
N GLU A 109 12.66 5.58 -2.51
CA GLU A 109 13.51 5.73 -1.33
C GLU A 109 13.20 7.02 -0.56
N SER A 110 12.84 8.11 -1.25
CA SER A 110 12.62 9.40 -0.59
C SER A 110 11.46 9.37 0.42
N ASN A 111 10.37 8.66 0.16
CA ASN A 111 9.30 8.51 1.13
C ASN A 111 9.64 7.49 2.22
N MET A 112 10.48 6.48 1.93
CA MET A 112 10.99 5.61 2.98
C MET A 112 11.94 6.34 3.92
N ASP A 113 12.79 7.23 3.40
CA ASP A 113 13.67 8.08 4.20
C ASP A 113 12.88 8.96 5.16
N LYS A 114 11.70 9.46 4.77
CA LYS A 114 10.82 10.20 5.70
C LYS A 114 10.38 9.35 6.90
N LEU A 115 10.08 8.06 6.68
CA LEU A 115 9.74 7.14 7.77
C LEU A 115 10.93 6.98 8.73
N VAL A 116 12.12 6.76 8.17
CA VAL A 116 13.37 6.59 8.93
C VAL A 116 13.77 7.86 9.68
N GLU A 117 13.66 9.02 9.05
CA GLU A 117 13.99 10.32 9.66
C GLU A 117 13.05 10.66 10.83
N ALA A 118 11.80 10.19 10.78
CA ALA A 118 10.85 10.31 11.88
C ALA A 118 11.16 9.33 13.04
N GLY A 119 11.91 8.26 12.78
CA GLY A 119 12.14 7.17 13.72
C GLY A 119 10.92 6.25 13.87
N ASP A 120 10.07 6.21 12.85
CA ASP A 120 8.82 5.46 12.81
C ASP A 120 8.98 4.13 12.03
N GLU A 121 10.20 3.74 11.68
CA GLU A 121 10.53 2.41 11.17
C GLU A 121 10.71 1.41 12.33
N GLY A 122 10.17 0.20 12.17
CA GLY A 122 10.34 -0.90 13.12
C GLY A 122 11.65 -1.66 12.91
N ALA A 123 12.09 -1.77 11.66
CA ALA A 123 13.33 -2.42 11.24
C ALA A 123 13.92 -1.69 10.03
N GLU A 124 15.21 -1.92 9.77
CA GLU A 124 15.92 -1.33 8.63
C GLU A 124 15.19 -1.65 7.31
N PRO A 125 14.81 -0.64 6.50
CA PRO A 125 14.14 -0.86 5.23
C PRO A 125 14.93 -1.79 4.30
N GLN A 126 14.21 -2.63 3.57
CA GLN A 126 14.77 -3.54 2.56
C GLN A 126 14.23 -3.19 1.18
N VAL A 127 15.10 -3.13 0.17
CA VAL A 127 14.65 -3.01 -1.22
C VAL A 127 14.13 -4.38 -1.67
N PHE A 128 12.89 -4.43 -2.14
CA PHE A 128 12.24 -5.67 -2.56
C PHE A 128 11.92 -5.74 -4.05
N ALA A 129 11.91 -4.60 -4.74
CA ALA A 129 11.64 -4.52 -6.16
C ALA A 129 12.23 -3.24 -6.77
N ARG A 130 12.33 -3.24 -8.10
CA ARG A 130 12.56 -2.05 -8.91
C ARG A 130 11.52 -1.96 -10.02
N ASN A 131 11.35 -0.78 -10.59
CA ASN A 131 10.48 -0.52 -11.72
C ASN A 131 11.11 0.53 -12.64
N GLN A 132 10.53 0.73 -13.81
CA GLN A 132 10.98 1.73 -14.79
C GLN A 132 9.78 2.51 -15.31
N ALA A 133 10.02 3.73 -15.77
CA ALA A 133 8.97 4.53 -16.39
C ALA A 133 8.68 4.04 -17.82
N GLU A 134 7.43 4.14 -18.23
CA GLU A 134 6.96 3.88 -19.59
C GLU A 134 5.92 4.93 -19.98
N ILE A 135 5.82 5.22 -21.28
CA ILE A 135 4.73 6.02 -21.80
C ILE A 135 3.54 5.09 -22.02
N ALA A 136 2.45 5.29 -21.28
CA ALA A 136 1.17 4.67 -21.58
C ALA A 136 0.43 5.49 -22.65
N VAL A 137 -0.16 4.81 -23.63
CA VAL A 137 -1.02 5.39 -24.66
C VAL A 137 -2.31 4.58 -24.77
N PRO A 138 -3.43 5.14 -25.26
CA PRO A 138 -4.64 4.37 -25.48
C PRO A 138 -4.37 3.21 -26.46
N ALA A 139 -5.06 2.07 -26.29
CA ALA A 139 -4.90 0.91 -27.16
C ALA A 139 -4.91 1.27 -28.67
N GLY A 140 -3.89 0.80 -29.38
CA GLY A 140 -3.63 1.09 -30.78
C GLY A 140 -2.93 2.42 -31.06
N ASN A 141 -2.60 3.21 -30.02
CA ASN A 141 -1.88 4.48 -30.07
C ASN A 141 -2.42 5.45 -31.14
N PRO A 142 -3.66 5.94 -31.00
CA PRO A 142 -4.32 6.76 -32.03
C PRO A 142 -3.64 8.12 -32.27
N ALA A 143 -2.96 8.65 -31.25
CA ALA A 143 -2.20 9.89 -31.33
C ALA A 143 -0.82 9.70 -31.99
N GLY A 144 -0.34 8.46 -32.10
CA GLY A 144 0.93 8.14 -32.73
C GLY A 144 2.15 8.60 -31.93
N ILE A 145 2.07 8.58 -30.60
CA ILE A 145 3.19 8.91 -29.71
C ILE A 145 4.27 7.85 -29.87
N THR A 146 5.50 8.26 -30.13
CA THR A 146 6.64 7.39 -30.41
C THR A 146 7.79 7.54 -29.41
N GLY A 147 7.75 8.56 -28.56
CA GLY A 147 8.80 8.78 -27.57
C GLY A 147 8.56 10.00 -26.70
N ILE A 148 9.53 10.24 -25.83
CA ILE A 148 9.47 11.31 -24.82
C ILE A 148 9.46 12.71 -25.46
N GLU A 149 10.02 12.86 -26.65
CA GLU A 149 10.07 14.12 -27.39
C GLU A 149 8.68 14.62 -27.79
N ASP A 150 7.73 13.71 -28.02
CA ASP A 150 6.36 14.07 -28.41
C ASP A 150 5.63 14.77 -27.26
N PHE A 151 6.11 14.64 -26.01
CA PHE A 151 5.54 15.36 -24.88
C PHE A 151 5.71 16.89 -24.96
N ALA A 152 6.54 17.39 -25.87
CA ALA A 152 6.67 18.83 -26.16
C ALA A 152 5.60 19.35 -27.13
N GLU A 153 4.79 18.48 -27.74
CA GLU A 153 3.74 18.86 -28.68
C GLU A 153 2.51 19.41 -27.96
N ALA A 154 2.15 20.66 -28.25
CA ALA A 154 1.02 21.34 -27.60
C ALA A 154 -0.37 20.88 -28.10
N ASP A 155 -0.41 20.00 -29.11
CA ASP A 155 -1.66 19.49 -29.69
C ASP A 155 -2.08 18.12 -29.09
N LEU A 156 -1.21 17.50 -28.27
CA LEU A 156 -1.49 16.29 -27.51
C LEU A 156 -2.06 16.64 -26.13
N PHE A 157 -3.00 15.82 -25.63
CA PHE A 157 -3.48 15.87 -24.26
C PHE A 157 -2.67 14.92 -23.38
N LEU A 158 -1.75 15.45 -22.58
CA LEU A 158 -0.76 14.64 -21.87
C LEU A 158 -0.95 14.71 -20.36
N GLY A 159 -0.80 13.56 -19.70
CA GLY A 159 -0.91 13.47 -18.23
C GLY A 159 0.31 12.86 -17.56
N VAL A 160 0.60 13.34 -16.37
CA VAL A 160 1.56 12.71 -15.46
C VAL A 160 0.98 12.73 -14.06
N CYS A 161 1.67 12.10 -13.10
CA CYS A 161 1.35 12.35 -11.71
C CYS A 161 1.81 13.75 -11.27
N ALA A 162 1.17 14.28 -10.23
CA ALA A 162 1.61 15.44 -9.48
C ALA A 162 3.05 15.23 -8.99
N PRO A 163 3.88 16.28 -8.99
CA PRO A 163 5.30 16.12 -8.76
C PRO A 163 5.70 15.82 -7.32
N GLU A 164 4.77 15.99 -6.38
CA GLU A 164 4.98 15.66 -4.97
C GLU A 164 4.88 14.14 -4.72
N VAL A 165 4.37 13.35 -5.69
CA VAL A 165 4.25 11.89 -5.58
C VAL A 165 5.32 11.17 -6.44
N PRO A 166 5.67 9.90 -6.14
CA PRO A 166 6.81 9.22 -6.76
C PRO A 166 6.79 9.20 -8.31
N CYS A 167 5.67 8.80 -8.91
CA CYS A 167 5.53 8.74 -10.38
C CYS A 167 5.71 10.11 -11.06
N GLY A 168 5.36 11.21 -10.38
CA GLY A 168 5.50 12.56 -10.94
C GLY A 168 6.92 13.07 -10.82
N ALA A 169 7.60 12.75 -9.71
CA ALA A 169 9.03 12.99 -9.55
C ALA A 169 9.84 12.22 -10.61
N TYR A 170 9.49 10.96 -10.87
CA TYR A 170 10.10 10.16 -11.93
C TYR A 170 9.83 10.70 -13.32
N ALA A 171 8.58 11.06 -13.65
CA ALA A 171 8.26 11.70 -14.93
C ALA A 171 9.10 12.96 -15.16
N ARG A 172 9.23 13.83 -14.14
CA ARG A 172 10.09 15.01 -14.21
C ARG A 172 11.56 14.67 -14.47
N ALA A 173 12.10 13.67 -13.76
CA ALA A 173 13.47 13.23 -13.96
C ALA A 173 13.69 12.70 -15.39
N VAL A 174 12.72 11.96 -15.94
CA VAL A 174 12.77 11.49 -17.34
C VAL A 174 12.80 12.68 -18.32
N PHE A 175 11.94 13.67 -18.15
CA PHE A 175 11.95 14.87 -19.00
C PHE A 175 13.25 15.65 -18.89
N ASP A 176 13.79 15.80 -17.68
CA ASP A 176 15.06 16.48 -17.43
C ASP A 176 16.24 15.74 -18.10
N ASN A 177 16.28 14.40 -18.00
CA ASN A 177 17.29 13.57 -18.65
C ASN A 177 17.21 13.67 -20.18
N ALA A 178 15.99 13.70 -20.73
CA ALA A 178 15.73 13.87 -22.16
C ALA A 178 15.94 15.31 -22.66
N GLY A 179 16.04 16.29 -21.76
CA GLY A 179 16.08 17.71 -22.11
C GLY A 179 14.78 18.22 -22.74
N VAL A 180 13.65 17.56 -22.43
CA VAL A 180 12.32 17.88 -22.94
C VAL A 180 11.60 18.81 -21.97
N THR A 181 10.97 19.86 -22.49
CA THR A 181 10.01 20.66 -21.71
C THR A 181 8.60 20.24 -22.12
N PRO A 182 7.88 19.48 -21.28
CA PRO A 182 6.61 18.90 -21.68
C PRO A 182 5.46 19.93 -21.63
N SER A 183 4.43 19.71 -22.44
CA SER A 183 3.15 20.39 -22.39
C SER A 183 2.13 19.49 -21.67
N ILE A 184 2.18 19.46 -20.34
CA ILE A 184 1.27 18.62 -19.53
C ILE A 184 -0.08 19.32 -19.33
N ASP A 185 -1.16 18.59 -19.60
CA ASP A 185 -2.56 19.03 -19.44
C ASP A 185 -3.20 18.53 -18.14
N SER A 186 -2.72 17.41 -17.61
CA SER A 186 -3.27 16.80 -16.40
C SER A 186 -2.17 16.32 -15.43
N GLU A 187 -2.32 16.67 -14.15
CA GLU A 187 -1.48 16.16 -13.07
C GLU A 187 -2.37 15.38 -12.08
N GLU A 188 -2.13 14.09 -11.95
CA GLU A 188 -2.94 13.20 -11.11
C GLU A 188 -2.27 12.87 -9.77
N ALA A 189 -3.06 12.63 -8.72
CA ALA A 189 -2.51 12.30 -7.40
C ALA A 189 -1.93 10.87 -7.33
N LYS A 190 -2.35 9.97 -8.23
CA LYS A 190 -1.93 8.56 -8.26
C LYS A 190 -1.70 8.10 -9.69
N VAL A 191 -0.76 7.18 -9.88
CA VAL A 191 -0.45 6.64 -11.21
C VAL A 191 -1.63 5.89 -11.83
N THR A 192 -2.42 5.19 -11.01
CA THR A 192 -3.65 4.50 -11.45
C THR A 192 -4.69 5.46 -12.06
N ASP A 193 -4.72 6.72 -11.62
CA ASP A 193 -5.61 7.73 -12.17
C ASP A 193 -5.12 8.21 -13.56
N VAL A 194 -3.81 8.25 -13.79
CA VAL A 194 -3.22 8.50 -15.11
C VAL A 194 -3.58 7.37 -16.07
N VAL A 195 -3.38 6.11 -15.66
CA VAL A 195 -3.70 4.91 -16.45
C VAL A 195 -5.18 4.93 -16.86
N ALA A 196 -6.09 5.13 -15.90
CA ALA A 196 -7.53 5.16 -16.17
C ALA A 196 -7.93 6.25 -17.19
N LYS A 197 -7.27 7.40 -17.16
CA LYS A 197 -7.51 8.49 -18.13
C LYS A 197 -6.94 8.19 -19.52
N VAL A 198 -5.80 7.50 -19.60
CA VAL A 198 -5.25 7.01 -20.86
C VAL A 198 -6.14 5.91 -21.45
N ALA A 199 -6.51 4.90 -20.67
CA ALA A 199 -7.39 3.81 -21.07
C ALA A 199 -8.75 4.31 -21.60
N SER A 200 -9.31 5.35 -20.98
CA SER A 200 -10.57 5.97 -21.42
C SER A 200 -10.43 6.94 -22.62
N GLY A 201 -9.20 7.25 -23.05
CA GLY A 201 -8.91 8.21 -24.10
C GLY A 201 -9.16 9.68 -23.71
N GLU A 202 -9.20 9.99 -22.41
CA GLU A 202 -9.18 11.38 -21.91
C GLU A 202 -7.79 12.01 -22.14
N LEU A 203 -6.73 11.18 -22.09
CA LEU A 203 -5.36 11.55 -22.40
C LEU A 203 -4.88 10.78 -23.63
N ASP A 204 -4.12 11.46 -24.49
CA ASP A 204 -3.42 10.86 -25.63
C ASP A 204 -2.20 10.04 -25.17
N GLY A 205 -1.63 10.38 -24.02
CA GLY A 205 -0.62 9.57 -23.35
C GLY A 205 -0.24 10.09 -21.96
N GLY A 206 0.49 9.28 -21.21
CA GLY A 206 1.03 9.67 -19.92
C GLY A 206 2.25 8.87 -19.49
N ILE A 207 2.99 9.39 -18.50
CA ILE A 207 4.14 8.68 -17.92
C ILE A 207 3.68 7.88 -16.70
N VAL A 208 3.85 6.57 -16.77
CA VAL A 208 3.48 5.59 -15.74
C VAL A 208 4.64 4.61 -15.51
N TYR A 209 4.43 3.53 -14.74
CA TYR A 209 5.39 2.44 -14.66
C TYR A 209 5.10 1.32 -15.67
N VAL A 210 6.13 0.55 -16.05
CA VAL A 210 5.99 -0.65 -16.92
C VAL A 210 4.96 -1.64 -16.36
N THR A 211 4.92 -1.78 -15.03
CA THR A 211 3.95 -2.67 -14.36
C THR A 211 2.51 -2.20 -14.54
N ASP A 212 2.28 -0.88 -14.63
CA ASP A 212 0.95 -0.32 -14.80
C ASP A 212 0.41 -0.61 -16.22
N VAL A 213 1.28 -0.55 -17.23
CA VAL A 213 0.95 -0.94 -18.61
C VAL A 213 0.69 -2.44 -18.70
N THR A 214 1.49 -3.25 -18.01
CA THR A 214 1.38 -4.72 -18.03
C THR A 214 0.08 -5.21 -17.37
N ALA A 215 -0.46 -4.46 -16.41
CA ALA A 215 -1.63 -4.84 -15.64
C ALA A 215 -2.98 -4.53 -16.31
N ASP A 216 -3.03 -3.63 -17.31
CA ASP A 216 -4.28 -3.01 -17.78
C ASP A 216 -5.03 -3.79 -18.89
N ASP A 217 -4.98 -5.13 -18.89
CA ASP A 217 -5.83 -6.02 -19.72
C ASP A 217 -5.97 -5.63 -21.23
N ASP A 218 -4.91 -5.08 -21.85
CA ASP A 218 -4.86 -4.57 -23.24
C ASP A 218 -5.66 -3.26 -23.52
N ASP A 219 -6.11 -2.51 -22.50
CA ASP A 219 -6.80 -1.22 -22.67
C ASP A 219 -5.81 -0.04 -22.90
N VAL A 220 -4.55 -0.18 -22.51
CA VAL A 220 -3.42 0.70 -22.88
C VAL A 220 -2.28 -0.07 -23.54
N ASP A 221 -1.56 0.62 -24.43
CA ASP A 221 -0.30 0.16 -24.99
C ASP A 221 0.88 0.91 -24.34
N GLY A 222 2.05 0.26 -24.32
CA GLY A 222 3.31 0.84 -23.85
C GLY A 222 4.19 1.36 -24.99
N VAL A 223 4.83 2.52 -24.76
CA VAL A 223 5.92 3.04 -25.58
C VAL A 223 7.16 3.19 -24.70
N GLU A 224 8.18 2.39 -25.00
CA GLU A 224 9.41 2.30 -24.22
C GLU A 224 10.15 3.65 -24.16
N ILE A 225 10.55 4.04 -22.95
CA ILE A 225 11.44 5.18 -22.72
C ILE A 225 12.88 4.66 -22.73
N PRO A 226 13.77 5.16 -23.61
CA PRO A 226 15.16 4.71 -23.67
C PRO A 226 15.86 4.76 -22.30
N GLU A 227 16.68 3.73 -22.01
CA GLU A 227 17.40 3.60 -20.73
C GLU A 227 18.24 4.84 -20.36
N GLU A 228 18.74 5.58 -21.34
CA GLU A 228 19.53 6.80 -21.10
C GLU A 228 18.70 7.98 -20.56
N PHE A 229 17.38 7.93 -20.70
CA PHE A 229 16.44 8.91 -20.15
C PHE A 229 15.66 8.37 -18.95
N ASN A 230 15.54 7.04 -18.85
CA ASN A 230 14.72 6.39 -17.83
C ASN A 230 15.33 6.51 -16.42
N VAL A 231 14.51 6.21 -15.42
CA VAL A 231 14.87 6.21 -14.01
C VAL A 231 14.53 4.86 -13.40
N ASP A 232 15.47 4.31 -12.64
CA ASP A 232 15.23 3.11 -11.84
C ASP A 232 14.45 3.51 -10.59
N ALA A 233 13.16 3.18 -10.56
CA ALA A 233 12.31 3.35 -9.39
C ALA A 233 12.60 2.21 -8.40
N THR A 234 13.09 2.55 -7.21
CA THR A 234 13.45 1.58 -6.17
C THR A 234 12.34 1.48 -5.14
N TYR A 235 11.88 0.26 -4.85
CA TYR A 235 10.76 0.00 -3.95
C TYR A 235 11.27 -0.59 -2.63
N PRO A 236 11.37 0.22 -1.56
CA PRO A 236 11.70 -0.27 -0.23
C PRO A 236 10.45 -0.66 0.57
N ILE A 237 10.62 -1.63 1.47
CA ILE A 237 9.62 -2.08 2.43
C ILE A 237 10.22 -2.10 3.84
N ALA A 238 9.44 -1.69 4.83
CA ALA A 238 9.82 -1.75 6.23
C ALA A 238 8.62 -2.10 7.10
N THR A 239 8.87 -2.68 8.28
CA THR A 239 7.88 -2.69 9.34
C THR A 239 7.76 -1.29 9.92
N VAL A 240 6.59 -0.94 10.45
CA VAL A 240 6.34 0.36 11.08
C VAL A 240 6.54 0.25 12.60
N ALA A 241 7.04 1.31 13.23
CA ALA A 241 7.13 1.40 14.67
C ALA A 241 5.73 1.32 15.30
N GLU A 242 5.66 0.75 16.50
CA GLU A 242 4.39 0.53 17.20
C GLU A 242 3.38 -0.36 16.44
N ALA A 243 3.84 -1.14 15.44
CA ALA A 243 3.03 -2.10 14.70
C ALA A 243 2.18 -3.00 15.64
N PRO A 244 0.84 -2.97 15.53
CA PRO A 244 -0.05 -3.82 16.31
C PRO A 244 0.27 -5.32 16.22
N SER A 245 0.73 -5.76 15.06
CA SER A 245 1.15 -7.13 14.75
C SER A 245 2.62 -7.17 14.36
N ALA A 246 3.54 -6.85 15.28
CA ALA A 246 4.97 -6.83 15.00
C ALA A 246 5.51 -8.14 14.38
N ASP A 247 5.12 -9.30 14.92
CA ASP A 247 5.54 -10.60 14.37
C ASP A 247 4.93 -10.86 12.98
N GLY A 248 3.67 -10.46 12.77
CA GLY A 248 2.98 -10.57 11.49
C GLY A 248 3.57 -9.64 10.43
N ALA A 249 3.96 -8.43 10.82
CA ALA A 249 4.64 -7.45 9.98
C ALA A 249 5.97 -8.00 9.47
N THR A 250 6.81 -8.53 10.37
CA THR A 250 8.09 -9.16 10.00
C THR A 250 7.86 -10.35 9.08
N ALA A 251 6.91 -11.22 9.40
CA ALA A 251 6.60 -12.38 8.56
C ALA A 251 6.10 -11.98 7.15
N PHE A 252 5.32 -10.90 7.04
CA PHE A 252 4.86 -10.39 5.75
C PHE A 252 6.02 -9.82 4.92
N VAL A 253 6.89 -9.01 5.53
CA VAL A 253 8.11 -8.51 4.87
C VAL A 253 8.99 -9.65 4.38
N ASP A 254 9.22 -10.66 5.23
CA ASP A 254 9.99 -11.86 4.86
C ASP A 254 9.33 -12.62 3.70
N TYR A 255 8.00 -12.67 3.66
CA TYR A 255 7.27 -13.32 2.56
C TYR A 255 7.40 -12.56 1.24
N VAL A 256 7.31 -11.22 1.25
CA VAL A 256 7.56 -10.37 0.07
C VAL A 256 8.97 -10.60 -0.49
N LEU A 257 9.96 -10.75 0.40
CA LEU A 257 11.37 -11.00 0.04
C LEU A 257 11.67 -12.46 -0.31
N SER A 258 10.74 -13.38 -0.05
CA SER A 258 10.91 -14.82 -0.34
C SER A 258 10.82 -15.13 -1.83
N ASP A 259 11.30 -16.31 -2.24
CA ASP A 259 11.16 -16.79 -3.62
C ASP A 259 9.71 -16.74 -4.13
N ALA A 260 8.72 -16.96 -3.25
CA ALA A 260 7.30 -16.91 -3.63
C ALA A 260 6.83 -15.48 -3.88
N GLY A 261 7.15 -14.53 -2.99
CA GLY A 261 6.80 -13.12 -3.17
C GLY A 261 7.52 -12.50 -4.38
N GLN A 262 8.79 -12.83 -4.56
CA GLN A 262 9.59 -12.37 -5.70
C GLN A 262 9.08 -12.96 -7.04
N ALA A 263 8.56 -14.19 -7.05
CA ALA A 263 7.92 -14.76 -8.24
C ALA A 263 6.66 -13.97 -8.63
N VAL A 264 5.80 -13.64 -7.67
CA VAL A 264 4.61 -12.79 -7.93
C VAL A 264 5.05 -11.43 -8.47
N LEU A 265 6.01 -10.75 -7.84
CA LEU A 265 6.51 -9.46 -8.32
C LEU A 265 7.01 -9.55 -9.77
N ALA A 266 7.76 -10.60 -10.12
CA ALA A 266 8.25 -10.81 -11.47
C ALA A 266 7.11 -11.08 -12.48
N ASP A 267 6.09 -11.84 -12.10
CA ASP A 267 4.91 -12.11 -12.94
C ASP A 267 4.10 -10.83 -13.22
N HIS A 268 4.12 -9.88 -12.29
CA HIS A 268 3.52 -8.54 -12.43
C HIS A 268 4.45 -7.50 -13.08
N GLY A 269 5.63 -7.91 -13.56
CA GLY A 269 6.55 -7.05 -14.33
C GLY A 269 7.55 -6.22 -13.51
N PHE A 270 7.61 -6.40 -12.18
CA PHE A 270 8.64 -5.76 -11.37
C PHE A 270 10.02 -6.37 -11.62
N LEU A 271 11.03 -5.52 -11.60
CA LEU A 271 12.43 -5.93 -11.65
C LEU A 271 12.92 -6.36 -10.25
N PRO A 272 13.85 -7.32 -10.16
CA PRO A 272 14.38 -7.75 -8.86
C PRO A 272 15.19 -6.63 -8.19
N PRO A 273 15.31 -6.67 -6.85
CA PRO A 273 16.19 -5.77 -6.11
C PRO A 273 17.66 -5.94 -6.59
N SER A 274 18.41 -4.84 -6.61
CA SER A 274 19.79 -4.78 -7.14
C SER A 274 20.84 -5.37 -6.20
#